data_AF-A0A932L6L3-F1
#
_entry.id   AF-A0A932L6L3-F1
#
_cell.length_a   1.000
_cell.length_b   1.000
_cell.length_c   1.000
_cell.angle_alpha   90.00
_cell.angle_beta   90.00
_cell.angle_gamma   90.00
#
_symmetry.space_group_name_H-M   'P 1'
#
loop_
_entity.id
_entity.type
_entity.pdbx_description
1 polymer ?
#
loop_
_entity_poly.entity_id
_entity_poly.type
_entity_poly.pdbx_seq_one_letter_code
_entity_poly.pdbx_strand_id
1 'polypeptide(L)'
;MWLAEDDLEADAGAPLVIEQPNRIVTKPLSPDNQDDRIKSVLGLTSDDPLPECDAAMLRAYYQHLAAKLSFPFEAKYSFQPRPFESKTYAITVLSLLDPEEFAGEEYGLFCKARRENEQIELPLTEVEVAAGNPNRRLIGDYSHWFLNS
;
A
#
# COMPACT_ATOMS: atom_id res chain seq x y z
N MET A 1 -1.25 -58.76 46.96
CA MET A 1 0.02 -58.70 46.21
C MET A 1 -0.17 -57.60 45.18
N TRP A 2 0.50 -56.47 45.37
CA TRP A 2 0.34 -55.27 44.53
C TRP A 2 1.22 -55.45 43.29
N LEU A 3 0.69 -55.22 42.09
CA LEU A 3 1.46 -55.28 40.84
C LEU A 3 2.35 -54.04 40.75
N ALA A 4 3.63 -54.26 40.46
CA ALA A 4 4.65 -53.22 40.38
C ALA A 4 4.38 -52.26 39.21
N GLU A 5 4.66 -50.98 39.45
CA GLU A 5 4.38 -49.83 38.57
C GLU A 5 5.51 -49.57 37.55
N ASP A 6 6.25 -50.59 37.13
CA ASP A 6 7.43 -50.43 36.28
C ASP A 6 7.26 -51.19 34.96
N ASP A 7 6.44 -50.63 34.07
CA ASP A 7 6.44 -50.96 32.63
C ASP A 7 5.98 -49.73 31.84
N LEU A 8 6.67 -48.61 32.06
CA LEU A 8 6.56 -47.44 31.18
C LEU A 8 7.87 -47.38 30.39
N GLU A 9 7.89 -48.00 29.21
CA GLU A 9 8.96 -47.78 28.24
C GLU A 9 9.10 -46.28 28.03
N ALA A 10 10.26 -45.72 28.40
CA ALA A 10 10.61 -44.36 28.06
C ALA A 10 10.80 -44.31 26.54
N ASP A 11 9.80 -43.79 25.81
CA ASP A 11 9.95 -43.39 24.42
C ASP A 11 11.10 -42.38 24.37
N ALA A 12 12.27 -42.86 24.01
CA ALA A 12 13.45 -42.05 23.79
C ALA A 12 13.21 -41.29 22.50
N GLY A 13 12.41 -40.21 22.61
CA GLY A 13 12.00 -39.36 21.51
C GLY A 13 13.21 -39.00 20.66
N ALA A 14 13.36 -39.72 19.55
CA ALA A 14 14.38 -39.41 18.58
C ALA A 14 14.06 -38.00 18.07
N PRO A 15 15.03 -37.08 18.05
CA PRO A 15 14.77 -35.73 17.58
C PRO A 15 14.32 -35.84 16.13
N LEU A 16 13.06 -35.51 15.88
CA LEU A 16 12.53 -35.38 14.53
C LEU A 16 13.45 -34.40 13.80
N VAL A 17 14.16 -34.88 12.78
CA VAL A 17 14.93 -34.04 11.87
C VAL A 17 13.91 -33.25 11.07
N ILE A 18 13.48 -32.12 11.62
CA ILE A 18 12.75 -31.11 10.86
C ILE A 18 13.82 -30.49 9.97
N GLU A 19 13.89 -30.93 8.72
CA GLU A 19 14.62 -30.17 7.70
C GLU A 19 13.95 -28.79 7.64
N GLN A 20 14.54 -27.81 8.32
CA GLN A 20 14.18 -26.42 8.12
C GLN A 20 14.37 -26.15 6.62
N PRO A 21 13.37 -25.62 5.90
CA PRO A 21 13.53 -25.25 4.49
C PRO A 21 14.63 -24.19 4.40
N ASN A 22 15.87 -24.65 4.19
CA ASN A 22 17.07 -23.84 4.28
C ASN A 22 17.31 -23.17 2.93
N ARG A 23 16.38 -22.29 2.55
CA ARG A 23 16.44 -21.24 1.52
C ARG A 23 15.04 -20.98 1.01
N ILE A 24 14.29 -20.14 1.72
CA ILE A 24 13.26 -19.36 1.03
C ILE A 24 14.03 -18.35 0.17
N VAL A 25 14.34 -18.72 -1.07
CA VAL A 25 14.85 -17.77 -2.06
C VAL A 25 13.64 -16.99 -2.55
N THR A 26 13.18 -16.02 -1.75
CA THR A 26 12.23 -15.05 -2.28
C THR A 26 12.96 -14.29 -3.39
N LYS A 27 12.33 -14.21 -4.57
CA LYS A 27 12.84 -13.37 -5.65
C LYS A 27 13.03 -11.96 -5.08
N PRO A 28 14.15 -11.27 -5.36
CA PRO A 28 14.33 -9.90 -4.89
C PRO A 28 13.28 -8.98 -5.52
N LEU A 29 12.71 -8.10 -4.69
CA LEU A 29 11.76 -7.08 -5.12
C LEU A 29 12.39 -6.25 -6.24
N SER A 30 11.74 -6.27 -7.40
CA SER A 30 12.25 -5.62 -8.59
C SER A 30 11.77 -4.16 -8.64
N PRO A 31 12.65 -3.15 -8.63
CA PRO A 31 12.22 -1.75 -8.64
C PRO A 31 11.46 -1.39 -9.93
N ASP A 32 11.65 -2.12 -11.03
CA ASP A 32 10.95 -1.90 -12.30
C ASP A 32 9.48 -2.38 -12.26
N ASN A 33 9.18 -3.40 -11.45
CA ASN A 33 7.83 -3.95 -11.31
C ASN A 33 6.99 -3.12 -10.33
N GLN A 34 5.77 -2.76 -10.73
CA GLN A 34 4.87 -1.90 -9.95
C GLN A 34 4.38 -2.59 -8.66
N ASP A 35 3.98 -3.85 -8.75
CA ASP A 35 3.57 -4.66 -7.61
C ASP A 35 4.73 -4.84 -6.62
N ASP A 36 5.95 -5.11 -7.10
CA ASP A 36 7.13 -5.22 -6.23
C ASP A 36 7.43 -3.89 -5.50
N ARG A 37 7.21 -2.74 -6.13
CA ARG A 37 7.33 -1.44 -5.43
C ARG A 37 6.28 -1.29 -4.34
N ILE A 38 5.03 -1.61 -4.65
CA ILE A 38 3.90 -1.57 -3.70
C ILE A 38 4.16 -2.52 -2.53
N LYS A 39 4.55 -3.77 -2.80
CA LYS A 39 4.92 -4.79 -1.81
C LYS A 39 6.06 -4.31 -0.92
N SER A 40 7.08 -3.68 -1.51
CA SER A 40 8.18 -3.09 -0.74
C SER A 40 7.72 -2.00 0.24
N VAL A 41 6.69 -1.23 -0.09
CA VAL A 41 6.10 -0.22 0.81
C VAL A 41 5.35 -0.89 1.96
N LEU A 42 4.63 -1.97 1.67
CA LEU A 42 3.82 -2.72 2.63
C LEU A 42 4.63 -3.74 3.45
N GLY A 43 5.96 -3.81 3.24
CA GLY A 43 6.83 -4.75 3.95
C GLY A 43 6.68 -6.21 3.51
N LEU A 44 6.13 -6.44 2.32
CA LEU A 44 5.89 -7.75 1.74
C LEU A 44 7.04 -8.21 0.84
N THR A 45 7.12 -9.51 0.59
CA THR A 45 8.08 -10.10 -0.34
C THR A 45 7.47 -10.23 -1.74
N SER A 46 8.28 -10.46 -2.77
CA SER A 46 7.77 -10.61 -4.15
C SER A 46 6.75 -11.74 -4.31
N ASP A 47 6.79 -12.76 -3.47
CA ASP A 47 5.94 -13.95 -3.52
C ASP A 47 4.55 -13.71 -2.89
N ASP A 48 4.44 -12.72 -2.00
CA ASP A 48 3.19 -12.38 -1.33
C ASP A 48 2.20 -11.75 -2.33
N PRO A 49 0.89 -12.04 -2.24
CA PRO A 49 -0.12 -11.32 -3.01
C PRO A 49 -0.19 -9.84 -2.59
N LEU A 50 -0.71 -8.98 -3.46
CA LEU A 50 -1.07 -7.63 -3.02
C LEU A 50 -2.23 -7.74 -2.01
N PRO A 51 -2.11 -7.11 -0.83
CA PRO A 51 -3.14 -7.20 0.19
C PRO A 51 -4.31 -6.29 -0.15
N GLU A 52 -5.47 -6.62 0.42
CA GLU A 52 -6.67 -5.80 0.39
C GLU A 52 -6.41 -4.43 1.06
N CYS A 53 -7.22 -3.44 0.66
CA CYS A 53 -7.10 -2.08 1.15
C CYS A 53 -7.76 -1.89 2.53
N ASP A 54 -7.20 -2.55 3.55
CA ASP A 54 -7.62 -2.37 4.94
C ASP A 54 -7.02 -1.11 5.58
N ALA A 55 -7.63 -0.63 6.66
CA ALA A 55 -7.18 0.55 7.39
C ALA A 55 -5.68 0.52 7.81
N ALA A 56 -5.16 -0.66 8.18
CA ALA A 56 -3.75 -0.81 8.56
C ALA A 56 -2.80 -0.61 7.36
N MET A 57 -3.14 -1.16 6.20
CA MET A 57 -2.34 -1.03 4.98
C MET A 57 -2.41 0.41 4.45
N LEU A 58 -3.59 1.03 4.49
CA LEU A 58 -3.77 2.44 4.16
C LEU A 58 -2.89 3.35 5.03
N ARG A 59 -2.83 3.10 6.34
CA ARG A 59 -1.99 3.88 7.26
C ARG A 59 -0.50 3.73 6.92
N ALA A 60 -0.04 2.50 6.64
CA ALA A 60 1.35 2.25 6.25
C ALA A 60 1.68 2.97 4.92
N TYR A 61 0.78 2.91 3.95
CA TYR A 61 0.96 3.58 2.66
C TYR A 61 0.93 5.10 2.78
N TYR A 62 0.03 5.64 3.61
CA TYR A 62 -0.01 7.06 3.94
C TYR A 62 1.32 7.54 4.49
N GLN A 63 1.89 6.84 5.48
CA GLN A 63 3.18 7.20 6.06
C GLN A 63 4.30 7.19 5.03
N HIS A 64 4.30 6.20 4.13
CA HIS A 64 5.26 6.15 3.03
C HIS A 64 5.13 7.35 2.09
N LEU A 65 3.91 7.66 1.64
CA LEU A 65 3.66 8.77 0.73
C LEU A 65 3.96 10.12 1.40
N ALA A 66 3.54 10.32 2.65
CA ALA A 66 3.81 11.55 3.40
C ALA A 66 5.32 11.81 3.55
N ALA A 67 6.13 10.75 3.70
CA ALA A 67 7.59 10.87 3.82
C ALA A 67 8.32 11.04 2.47
N LYS A 68 7.70 10.66 1.35
CA LYS A 68 8.36 10.59 0.03
C LYS A 68 7.85 11.63 -0.97
N LEU A 69 6.59 12.04 -0.85
CA LEU A 69 6.02 13.07 -1.71
C LEU A 69 6.66 14.42 -1.39
N SER A 70 7.04 15.13 -2.45
CA SER A 70 7.53 16.50 -2.33
C SER A 70 6.36 17.47 -2.48
N PHE A 71 6.02 18.19 -1.42
CA PHE A 71 4.96 19.19 -1.40
C PHE A 71 5.51 20.63 -1.41
N PRO A 72 4.75 21.60 -1.95
CA PRO A 72 3.59 21.42 -2.82
C PRO A 72 4.01 20.94 -4.22
N PHE A 73 3.10 20.30 -4.96
CA PHE A 73 3.36 19.90 -6.35
C PHE A 73 2.17 20.13 -7.29
N GLU A 74 2.48 20.40 -8.56
CA GLU A 74 1.48 20.60 -9.60
C GLU A 74 0.93 19.27 -10.11
N ALA A 75 -0.39 19.20 -10.25
CA ALA A 75 -1.11 18.06 -10.79
C ALA A 75 -2.37 18.51 -11.55
N LYS A 76 -3.07 17.55 -12.12
CA LYS A 76 -4.39 17.74 -12.73
C LYS A 76 -5.39 16.84 -12.02
N TYR A 77 -6.64 17.27 -12.00
CA TYR A 77 -7.76 16.47 -11.54
C TYR A 77 -8.82 16.49 -12.64
N SER A 78 -9.22 15.30 -13.09
CA SER A 78 -10.19 15.11 -14.16
C SER A 78 -11.42 14.40 -13.61
N PHE A 79 -12.62 15.00 -13.75
CA PHE A 79 -13.87 14.34 -13.36
C PHE A 79 -14.96 14.50 -14.41
N GLN A 80 -15.93 13.59 -14.40
CA GLN A 80 -17.06 13.60 -15.32
C GLN A 80 -18.35 14.04 -14.61
N PRO A 81 -18.69 15.35 -14.60
CA PRO A 81 -19.91 15.82 -13.95
C PRO A 81 -21.19 15.34 -14.63
N ARG A 82 -21.13 14.98 -15.92
CA ARG A 82 -22.27 14.52 -16.73
C ARG A 82 -21.82 13.42 -17.69
N PRO A 83 -22.75 12.56 -18.15
CA PRO A 83 -22.46 11.66 -19.27
C PRO A 83 -21.90 12.45 -20.44
N PHE A 84 -20.76 12.01 -20.99
CA PHE A 84 -20.05 12.60 -22.13
C PHE A 84 -19.38 13.97 -21.88
N GLU A 85 -19.35 14.47 -20.64
CA GLU A 85 -18.60 15.68 -20.28
C GLU A 85 -17.46 15.32 -19.33
N SER A 86 -16.21 15.60 -19.72
CA SER A 86 -15.04 15.52 -18.84
C SER A 86 -14.49 16.91 -18.60
N LYS A 87 -14.21 17.23 -17.34
CA LYS A 87 -13.57 18.49 -16.95
C LYS A 87 -12.26 18.19 -16.25
N THR A 88 -11.19 18.79 -16.75
CA THR A 88 -9.87 18.72 -16.16
C THR A 88 -9.49 20.07 -15.60
N TYR A 89 -9.06 20.09 -14.34
CA TYR A 89 -8.60 21.28 -13.65
C TYR A 89 -7.13 21.13 -13.28
N ALA A 90 -6.37 22.21 -13.45
CA ALA A 90 -5.03 22.30 -12.87
C ALA A 90 -5.15 22.56 -11.37
N ILE A 91 -4.43 21.77 -10.58
CA ILE A 91 -4.43 21.86 -9.13
C ILE A 91 -3.00 21.85 -8.59
N THR A 92 -2.82 22.40 -7.39
CA THR A 92 -1.57 22.29 -6.64
C THR A 92 -1.83 21.50 -5.38
N VAL A 93 -1.30 20.29 -5.30
CA VAL A 93 -1.43 19.44 -4.10
C VAL A 93 -0.55 20.02 -3.00
N LEU A 94 -1.15 20.32 -1.86
CA LEU A 94 -0.52 20.99 -0.72
C LEU A 94 -0.07 20.00 0.35
N SER A 95 -0.89 19.00 0.65
CA SER A 95 -0.60 17.96 1.66
C SER A 95 -1.49 16.74 1.46
N LEU A 96 -1.15 15.61 2.07
CA LEU A 96 -2.11 14.53 2.30
C LEU A 96 -3.02 14.88 3.49
N LEU A 97 -4.22 14.29 3.52
CA LEU A 97 -5.09 14.32 4.69
C LEU A 97 -4.84 13.08 5.54
N ASP A 98 -4.96 13.24 6.86
CA ASP A 98 -4.75 12.13 7.78
C ASP A 98 -5.84 11.07 7.58
N PRO A 99 -5.48 9.79 7.43
CA PRO A 99 -6.44 8.73 7.16
C PRO A 99 -7.39 8.50 8.33
N GLU A 100 -7.00 8.86 9.55
CA GLU A 100 -7.87 8.75 10.75
C GLU A 100 -9.01 9.79 10.74
N GLU A 101 -8.87 10.88 9.98
CA GLU A 101 -9.88 11.94 9.87
C GLU A 101 -10.70 11.86 8.57
N PHE A 102 -10.10 11.41 7.47
CA PHE A 102 -10.69 11.50 6.13
C PHE A 102 -10.63 10.22 5.28
N ALA A 103 -9.92 9.16 5.69
CA ALA A 103 -9.90 7.93 4.91
C ALA A 103 -11.02 6.98 5.34
N GLY A 104 -11.78 6.53 4.35
CA GLY A 104 -12.55 5.29 4.44
C GLY A 104 -11.88 4.24 3.57
N GLU A 105 -11.90 2.97 3.99
CA GLU A 105 -11.39 1.84 3.21
C GLU A 105 -11.98 1.82 1.78
N GLU A 106 -13.22 2.32 1.63
CA GLU A 106 -13.95 2.47 0.36
C GLU A 106 -13.43 3.61 -0.56
N TYR A 107 -12.83 4.67 -0.01
CA TYR A 107 -12.46 5.87 -0.77
C TYR A 107 -10.94 6.13 -0.83
N GLY A 108 -10.16 5.44 0.00
CA GLY A 108 -8.71 5.53 0.02
C GLY A 108 -8.19 6.80 0.68
N LEU A 109 -7.00 7.23 0.26
CA LEU A 109 -6.28 8.38 0.79
C LEU A 109 -6.75 9.65 0.08
N PHE A 110 -6.94 10.71 0.87
CA PHE A 110 -7.29 12.03 0.36
C PHE A 110 -6.09 12.97 0.39
N CYS A 111 -6.13 13.97 -0.47
CA CYS A 111 -5.18 15.07 -0.44
C CYS A 111 -5.90 16.41 -0.44
N LYS A 112 -5.22 17.39 0.16
CA LYS A 112 -5.61 18.77 0.12
C LYS A 112 -4.92 19.43 -1.05
N ALA A 113 -5.71 20.03 -1.94
CA ALA A 113 -5.20 20.72 -3.11
C ALA A 113 -5.74 22.15 -3.18
N ARG A 114 -5.01 23.02 -3.86
CA ARG A 114 -5.47 24.34 -4.26
C ARG A 114 -5.89 24.30 -5.71
N ARG A 115 -7.13 24.72 -5.98
CA ARG A 115 -7.63 24.99 -7.33
C ARG A 115 -7.90 26.48 -7.43
N GLU A 116 -7.20 27.17 -8.32
CA GLU A 116 -7.34 28.62 -8.52
C GLU A 116 -7.16 29.38 -7.18
N ASN A 117 -8.26 29.82 -6.56
CA ASN A 117 -8.26 30.52 -5.28
C ASN A 117 -9.01 29.79 -4.14
N GLU A 118 -9.35 28.52 -4.35
CA GLU A 118 -10.07 27.67 -3.40
C GLU A 118 -9.22 26.46 -2.98
N GLN A 119 -9.35 26.04 -1.72
CA GLN A 119 -8.79 24.78 -1.25
C GLN A 119 -9.86 23.70 -1.36
N ILE A 120 -9.52 22.61 -2.01
CA ILE A 120 -10.39 21.46 -2.24
C ILE A 120 -9.73 20.19 -1.68
N GLU A 121 -10.57 19.22 -1.35
CA GLU A 121 -10.17 17.91 -0.84
C GLU A 121 -10.64 16.87 -1.85
N LEU A 122 -9.73 16.00 -2.30
CA LEU A 122 -10.06 14.99 -3.30
C LEU A 122 -9.30 13.68 -3.07
N PRO A 123 -9.82 12.54 -3.55
CA PRO A 123 -9.12 11.27 -3.53
C PRO A 123 -7.79 11.39 -4.27
N LEU A 124 -6.74 10.80 -3.71
CA LEU A 124 -5.41 10.79 -4.32
C LEU A 124 -5.39 9.99 -5.63
N THR A 125 -6.32 9.04 -5.78
CA THR A 125 -6.53 8.24 -6.99
C THR A 125 -6.91 9.09 -8.21
N GLU A 126 -7.58 10.21 -7.98
CA GLU A 126 -8.04 11.12 -9.03
C GLU A 126 -6.98 12.17 -9.44
N VAL A 127 -5.82 12.16 -8.76
CA VAL A 127 -4.73 13.11 -9.00
C VAL A 127 -3.82 12.60 -10.12
N GLU A 128 -3.77 13.34 -11.22
CA GLU A 128 -2.91 13.06 -12.35
C GLU A 128 -1.63 13.92 -12.31
N VAL A 129 -0.48 13.28 -12.13
CA VAL A 129 0.81 13.96 -12.02
C VAL A 129 1.56 13.96 -13.37
N ALA A 130 2.12 15.11 -13.76
CA ALA A 130 2.85 15.26 -15.01
C ALA A 130 4.09 14.34 -15.11
N ALA A 131 4.45 13.93 -16.33
CA ALA A 131 5.51 12.94 -16.59
C ALA A 131 6.89 13.32 -16.03
N GLY A 132 7.20 14.61 -15.90
CA GLY A 132 8.48 15.09 -15.38
C GLY A 132 8.56 15.22 -13.86
N ASN A 133 7.47 14.96 -13.14
CA ASN A 133 7.41 15.16 -11.70
C ASN A 133 7.77 13.86 -10.95
N PRO A 134 8.70 13.90 -9.97
CA PRO A 134 9.12 12.71 -9.21
C PRO A 134 7.98 12.03 -8.45
N ASN A 135 6.94 12.78 -8.09
CA ASN A 135 5.78 12.23 -7.37
C ASN A 135 4.91 11.34 -8.25
N ARG A 136 5.02 11.41 -9.60
CA ARG A 136 4.17 10.64 -10.51
C ARG A 136 4.22 9.15 -10.23
N ARG A 137 5.41 8.62 -9.97
CA ARG A 137 5.59 7.19 -9.72
C ARG A 137 4.92 6.78 -8.41
N LEU A 138 5.11 7.57 -7.35
CA LEU A 138 4.52 7.31 -6.03
C LEU A 138 2.99 7.32 -6.07
N ILE A 139 2.41 8.33 -6.74
CA ILE A 139 0.95 8.41 -6.91
C ILE A 139 0.44 7.26 -7.79
N GLY A 140 1.12 6.95 -8.88
CA GLY A 140 0.74 5.84 -9.76
C GLY A 140 0.80 4.47 -9.09
N ASP A 141 1.82 4.23 -8.25
CA ASP A 141 1.95 3.00 -7.46
C ASP A 141 0.81 2.86 -6.45
N TYR A 142 0.46 3.94 -5.75
CA TYR A 142 -0.68 3.97 -4.85
C TYR A 142 -2.02 3.72 -5.58
N SER A 143 -2.30 4.46 -6.65
CA SER A 143 -3.55 4.31 -7.40
C SER A 143 -3.69 2.92 -8.00
N HIS A 144 -2.58 2.31 -8.45
CA HIS A 144 -2.60 0.93 -8.94
C HIS A 144 -2.96 -0.06 -7.85
N TRP A 145 -2.36 0.07 -6.65
CA TRP A 145 -2.71 -0.79 -5.53
C TRP A 145 -4.19 -0.65 -5.14
N PHE A 146 -4.66 0.58 -4.92
CA PHE A 146 -6.03 0.84 -4.47
C PHE A 146 -7.11 0.38 -5.47
N LEU A 147 -6.85 0.48 -6.77
CA LEU A 147 -7.81 0.06 -7.81
C LEU A 147 -7.80 -1.45 -8.10
N ASN A 148 -6.78 -2.18 -7.63
CA ASN A 148 -6.63 -3.63 -7.84
C ASN A 148 -6.73 -4.44 -6.53
N SER A 149 -6.94 -3.78 -5.40
CA SER A 149 -7.15 -4.38 -4.09
C SER A 149 -8.60 -4.79 -3.86
#